data_AF-A0A835HKB2-F1
#
_entry.id   AF-A0A835HKB2-F1
#
_cell.length_a   1.000
_cell.length_b   1.000
_cell.length_c   1.000
_cell.angle_alpha   90.00
_cell.angle_beta   90.00
_cell.angle_gamma   90.00
#
_symmetry.space_group_name_H-M   'P 1'
#
loop_
_entity.id
_entity.type
_entity.pdbx_description
1 polymer ?
#
loop_
_entity_poly.entity_id
_entity_poly.type
_entity_poly.pdbx_seq_one_letter_code
_entity_poly.pdbx_strand_id
1 'polypeptide(L)'
;MRFVTMKLCSEKVSNAQGSEEEIESSLENSETWEPKIEGFINYLVDSKLVFETLECIVEESEDVSYAYFRKTGLEQAEVISKDLEWFSQQGCVIPEPSNPGAFYAGYLVELAGKSAPMFLCHFYNIYFAHISGGQVIAKQVSKKLLEGRELEFCRWERDALELLKDVRDKLNNVGEVNTMDDHHWPQDDKNKCLREATKAFRFLGEIIRLSIL
;
A
#
# COMPACT_ATOMS: atom_id res chain seq x y z
N MET A 1 -20.92 6.12 -26.89
CA MET A 1 -19.46 6.29 -26.65
C MET A 1 -18.99 5.12 -25.80
N ARG A 2 -17.93 4.42 -26.22
CA ARG A 2 -17.49 3.14 -25.62
C ARG A 2 -16.84 3.40 -24.26
N PHE A 3 -17.27 2.62 -23.26
CA PHE A 3 -16.83 2.61 -21.86
C PHE A 3 -15.31 2.53 -21.74
N VAL A 4 -14.70 3.59 -21.21
CA VAL A 4 -13.34 3.59 -20.63
C VAL A 4 -13.53 3.69 -19.12
N THR A 5 -14.30 2.76 -18.56
CA THR A 5 -14.54 2.67 -17.11
C THR A 5 -13.64 1.55 -16.59
N MET A 6 -12.62 1.94 -15.81
CA MET A 6 -11.80 1.12 -14.91
C MET A 6 -11.11 -0.15 -15.45
N LYS A 7 -10.98 -0.31 -16.78
CA LYS A 7 -10.10 -1.33 -17.39
C LYS A 7 -8.61 -1.12 -17.11
N LEU A 8 -8.22 0.09 -16.67
CA LEU A 8 -6.85 0.48 -16.32
C LEU A 8 -6.25 -0.27 -15.11
N CYS A 9 -7.07 -0.85 -14.23
CA CYS A 9 -6.55 -1.62 -13.10
C CYS A 9 -6.50 -3.13 -13.40
N SER A 10 -7.40 -3.67 -14.25
CA SER A 10 -7.38 -5.09 -14.66
C SER A 10 -6.01 -5.51 -15.19
N GLU A 11 -5.46 -4.73 -16.13
CA GLU A 11 -4.11 -4.94 -16.69
C GLU A 11 -3.01 -4.88 -15.61
N LYS A 12 -3.17 -4.06 -14.56
CA LYS A 12 -2.16 -3.91 -13.50
C LYS A 12 -2.07 -5.09 -12.53
N VAL A 13 -3.15 -5.85 -12.29
CA VAL A 13 -3.05 -7.06 -11.42
C VAL A 13 -2.46 -8.24 -12.19
N SER A 14 -2.80 -8.43 -13.47
CA SER A 14 -2.07 -9.40 -14.30
C SER A 14 -0.59 -9.00 -14.47
N ASN A 15 -0.30 -7.70 -14.47
CA ASN A 15 1.07 -7.19 -14.48
C ASN A 15 1.75 -7.20 -13.10
N ALA A 16 1.08 -7.55 -11.99
CA ALA A 16 1.72 -7.54 -10.66
C ALA A 16 2.85 -8.59 -10.59
N GLN A 17 2.59 -9.82 -11.04
CA GLN A 17 3.60 -10.88 -11.13
C GLN A 17 4.71 -10.54 -12.13
N GLY A 18 4.36 -10.03 -13.31
CA GLY A 18 5.36 -9.54 -14.28
C GLY A 18 6.19 -8.37 -13.72
N SER A 19 5.58 -7.51 -12.91
CA SER A 19 6.27 -6.39 -12.26
C SER A 19 7.17 -6.84 -11.12
N GLU A 20 6.86 -7.92 -10.41
CA GLU A 20 7.75 -8.48 -9.39
C GLU A 20 9.07 -8.94 -10.01
N GLU A 21 9.02 -9.72 -11.10
CA GLU A 21 10.22 -10.19 -11.81
C GLU A 21 11.04 -9.03 -12.43
N GLU A 22 10.36 -8.03 -12.99
CA GLU A 22 10.99 -6.82 -13.53
C GLU A 22 11.65 -5.97 -12.43
N ILE A 23 10.99 -5.80 -11.28
CA ILE A 23 11.55 -5.07 -10.13
C ILE A 23 12.73 -5.85 -9.54
N GLU A 24 12.60 -7.16 -9.37
CA GLU A 24 13.67 -8.00 -8.82
C GLU A 24 14.90 -7.95 -9.72
N SER A 25 14.75 -8.19 -11.02
CA SER A 25 15.85 -8.08 -11.97
C SER A 25 16.45 -6.67 -12.02
N SER A 26 15.64 -5.62 -11.87
CA SER A 26 16.13 -4.24 -11.80
C SER A 26 16.94 -3.97 -10.53
N LEU A 27 16.52 -4.49 -9.38
CA LEU A 27 17.23 -4.34 -8.10
C LEU A 27 18.52 -5.17 -8.07
N GLU A 28 18.50 -6.40 -8.59
CA GLU A 28 19.70 -7.25 -8.67
C GLU A 28 20.76 -6.68 -9.62
N ASN A 29 20.34 -6.01 -10.70
CA ASN A 29 21.23 -5.33 -11.64
C ASN A 29 21.58 -3.89 -11.23
N SER A 30 21.00 -3.36 -10.14
CA SER A 30 21.29 -2.02 -9.66
C SER A 30 22.54 -2.01 -8.80
N GLU A 31 23.66 -1.54 -9.35
CA GLU A 31 24.90 -1.28 -8.58
C GLU A 31 24.70 -0.26 -7.44
N THR A 32 23.60 0.50 -7.46
CA THR A 32 23.30 1.57 -6.50
C THR A 32 22.34 1.16 -5.38
N TRP A 33 21.68 0.00 -5.49
CA TRP A 33 20.72 -0.45 -4.47
C TRP A 33 21.37 -1.45 -3.52
N GLU A 34 21.88 -0.92 -2.40
CA GLU A 34 22.43 -1.73 -1.31
C GLU A 34 21.62 -1.46 -0.03
N PRO A 35 20.82 -2.45 0.44
CA PRO A 35 19.99 -2.25 1.62
C PRO A 35 20.85 -2.22 2.89
N LYS A 36 20.34 -1.53 3.91
CA LYS A 36 20.90 -1.55 5.27
C LYS A 36 19.81 -1.93 6.26
N ILE A 37 20.19 -2.57 7.36
CA ILE A 37 19.25 -2.92 8.43
C ILE A 37 18.56 -1.67 8.99
N GLU A 38 19.32 -0.61 9.29
CA GLU A 38 18.77 0.65 9.80
C GLU A 38 17.79 1.29 8.82
N GLY A 39 18.16 1.37 7.54
CA GLY A 39 17.29 1.88 6.48
C GLY A 39 16.03 1.05 6.31
N PHE A 40 16.13 -0.28 6.36
CA PHE A 40 14.97 -1.16 6.28
C PHE A 40 14.04 -1.03 7.49
N ILE A 41 14.58 -0.85 8.70
CA ILE A 41 13.78 -0.57 9.89
C ILE A 41 13.04 0.77 9.73
N ASN A 42 13.69 1.84 9.24
CA ASN A 42 13.03 3.11 8.94
C ASN A 42 11.88 2.94 7.92
N TYR A 43 12.12 2.16 6.86
CA TYR A 43 11.11 1.82 5.87
C TYR A 43 9.91 1.10 6.51
N LEU A 44 10.14 0.13 7.39
CA LEU A 44 9.08 -0.60 8.10
C LEU A 44 8.30 0.31 9.06
N VAL A 45 8.98 1.16 9.83
CA VAL A 45 8.34 2.10 10.76
C VAL A 45 7.43 3.08 10.03
N ASP A 46 7.90 3.70 8.95
CA ASP A 46 7.09 4.63 8.17
C ASP A 46 5.95 3.93 7.44
N SER A 47 6.18 2.73 6.91
CA SER A 47 5.14 1.91 6.27
C SER A 47 4.06 1.52 7.28
N LYS A 48 4.44 1.11 8.49
CA LYS A 48 3.52 0.78 9.58
C LYS A 48 2.61 1.95 9.88
N LEU A 49 3.14 3.16 10.06
CA LEU A 49 2.34 4.35 10.32
C LEU A 49 1.32 4.62 9.21
N VAL A 50 1.72 4.45 7.95
CA VAL A 50 0.82 4.62 6.79
C VAL A 50 -0.30 3.58 6.78
N PHE A 51 0.02 2.29 7.01
CA PHE A 51 -0.98 1.23 7.10
C PHE A 51 -1.92 1.43 8.29
N GLU A 52 -1.39 1.69 9.49
CA GLU A 52 -2.20 2.02 10.68
C GLU A 52 -3.17 3.16 10.39
N THR A 53 -2.70 4.21 9.69
CA THR A 53 -3.56 5.34 9.33
C THR A 53 -4.69 4.93 8.37
N LEU A 54 -4.40 4.14 7.34
CA LEU A 54 -5.44 3.62 6.42
C LEU A 54 -6.48 2.79 7.17
N GLU A 55 -6.00 1.87 7.99
CA GLU A 55 -6.80 0.90 8.74
C GLU A 55 -7.71 1.61 9.75
N CYS A 56 -7.17 2.57 10.52
CA CYS A 56 -7.95 3.40 11.44
C CYS A 56 -9.03 4.22 10.71
N ILE A 57 -8.67 4.87 9.59
CA ILE A 57 -9.64 5.69 8.83
C ILE A 57 -10.83 4.85 8.35
N VAL A 58 -10.58 3.66 7.78
CA VAL A 58 -11.69 2.82 7.30
C VAL A 58 -12.50 2.23 8.44
N GLU A 59 -11.86 1.84 9.55
CA GLU A 59 -12.54 1.24 10.70
C GLU A 59 -13.44 2.26 11.42
N GLU A 60 -12.95 3.48 11.66
CA GLU A 60 -13.64 4.49 12.48
C GLU A 60 -14.67 5.32 11.72
N SER A 61 -14.63 5.35 10.39
CA SER A 61 -15.51 6.23 9.62
C SER A 61 -16.99 5.81 9.65
N GLU A 62 -17.88 6.80 9.63
CA GLU A 62 -19.32 6.55 9.44
C GLU A 62 -19.73 6.58 7.96
N ASP A 63 -18.81 6.90 7.03
CA ASP A 63 -19.07 6.91 5.59
C ASP A 63 -19.28 5.47 5.09
N VAL A 64 -20.48 5.21 4.56
CA VAL A 64 -20.88 3.91 4.00
C VAL A 64 -19.94 3.43 2.90
N SER A 65 -19.27 4.35 2.20
CA SER A 65 -18.29 4.04 1.16
C SER A 65 -17.09 3.26 1.72
N TYR A 66 -16.69 3.50 2.98
CA TYR A 66 -15.53 2.86 3.60
C TYR A 66 -15.86 1.51 4.26
N ALA A 67 -17.14 1.23 4.53
CA ALA A 67 -17.56 -0.01 5.17
C ALA A 67 -17.11 -1.28 4.40
N TYR A 68 -17.01 -1.20 3.07
CA TYR A 68 -16.55 -2.30 2.22
C TYR A 68 -15.05 -2.59 2.34
N PHE A 69 -14.27 -1.66 2.87
CA PHE A 69 -12.81 -1.69 2.96
C PHE A 69 -12.29 -1.97 4.37
N ARG A 70 -13.16 -2.36 5.29
CA ARG A 70 -12.77 -2.94 6.58
C ARG A 70 -12.49 -4.42 6.44
N LYS A 71 -11.49 -4.91 7.18
CA LYS A 71 -11.20 -6.35 7.33
C LYS A 71 -11.11 -7.04 5.98
N THR A 72 -10.35 -6.42 5.09
CA THR A 72 -10.11 -6.89 3.73
C THR A 72 -9.22 -8.13 3.70
N GLY A 73 -8.50 -8.40 4.78
CA GLY A 73 -7.41 -9.37 4.82
C GLY A 73 -6.10 -8.78 4.29
N LEU A 74 -6.11 -7.51 3.85
CA LEU A 74 -4.92 -6.81 3.39
C LEU A 74 -4.21 -6.03 4.50
N GLU A 75 -4.78 -5.94 5.70
CA GLU A 75 -4.21 -5.18 6.82
C GLU A 75 -2.76 -5.61 7.13
N GLN A 76 -1.87 -4.64 7.36
CA GLN A 76 -0.42 -4.86 7.49
C GLN A 76 0.19 -4.26 8.76
N ALA A 77 -0.50 -3.33 9.44
CA ALA A 77 0.03 -2.68 10.62
C ALA A 77 0.50 -3.66 11.71
N GLU A 78 -0.37 -4.62 12.07
CA GLU A 78 -0.06 -5.62 13.09
C GLU A 78 1.06 -6.56 12.64
N VAL A 79 1.07 -6.92 11.36
CA VAL A 79 2.08 -7.78 10.74
C VAL A 79 3.46 -7.12 10.83
N ILE A 80 3.58 -5.84 10.45
CA ILE A 80 4.83 -5.08 10.55
C ILE A 80 5.26 -4.92 12.01
N SER A 81 4.32 -4.78 12.94
CA SER A 81 4.63 -4.68 14.37
C SER A 81 5.40 -5.91 14.88
N LYS A 82 5.04 -7.12 14.42
CA LYS A 82 5.73 -8.37 14.78
C LYS A 82 7.16 -8.40 14.26
N ASP A 83 7.38 -7.91 13.04
CA ASP A 83 8.74 -7.82 12.47
C ASP A 83 9.60 -6.78 13.20
N LEU A 84 9.05 -5.61 13.53
CA LEU A 84 9.75 -4.59 14.31
C LEU A 84 10.08 -5.07 15.74
N GLU A 85 9.16 -5.79 16.39
CA GLU A 85 9.42 -6.42 17.69
C GLU A 85 10.57 -7.41 17.58
N TRP A 86 10.59 -8.25 16.54
CA TRP A 86 11.69 -9.17 16.30
C TRP A 86 13.03 -8.43 16.13
N PHE A 87 13.08 -7.35 15.34
CA PHE A 87 14.29 -6.53 15.20
C PHE A 87 14.75 -5.95 16.55
N SER A 88 13.81 -5.49 17.38
CA SER A 88 14.12 -5.01 18.73
C SER A 88 14.73 -6.12 19.59
N GLN A 89 14.21 -7.35 19.52
CA GLN A 89 14.78 -8.52 20.22
C GLN A 89 16.17 -8.89 19.73
N GLN A 90 16.52 -8.59 18.47
CA GLN A 90 17.88 -8.72 17.94
C GLN A 90 18.83 -7.59 18.37
N GLY A 91 18.35 -6.63 19.17
CA GLY A 91 19.14 -5.49 19.64
C GLY A 91 19.16 -4.30 18.68
N CYS A 92 18.33 -4.29 17.64
CA CYS A 92 18.18 -3.13 16.77
C CYS A 92 17.36 -2.02 17.45
N VAL A 93 17.71 -0.78 17.18
CA VAL A 93 16.93 0.38 17.64
C VAL A 93 15.75 0.58 16.69
N ILE A 94 14.54 0.65 17.25
CA ILE A 94 13.34 1.01 16.51
C ILE A 94 13.13 2.52 16.67
N PRO A 95 13.29 3.32 15.60
CA PRO A 95 13.13 4.76 15.66
C PRO A 95 11.65 5.17 15.68
N GLU A 96 11.39 6.43 16.00
CA GLU A 96 10.10 7.06 15.74
C GLU A 96 9.90 7.26 14.22
N PRO A 97 8.64 7.33 13.73
CA PRO A 97 8.36 7.61 12.33
C PRO A 97 9.03 8.88 11.82
N SER A 98 9.57 8.80 10.60
CA SER A 98 10.28 9.88 9.95
C SER A 98 9.33 10.82 9.20
N ASN A 99 9.87 11.91 8.65
CA ASN A 99 9.08 12.93 7.98
C ASN A 99 8.27 12.39 6.78
N PRO A 100 8.81 11.55 5.87
CA PRO A 100 8.03 10.90 4.81
C PRO A 100 6.76 10.19 5.31
N GLY A 101 6.88 9.28 6.28
CA GLY A 101 5.76 8.54 6.85
C GLY A 101 4.76 9.46 7.54
N ALA A 102 5.23 10.37 8.40
CA ALA A 102 4.38 11.32 9.12
C ALA A 102 3.62 12.26 8.17
N PHE A 103 4.29 12.76 7.12
CA PHE A 103 3.67 13.60 6.11
C PHE A 103 2.60 12.83 5.34
N TYR A 104 2.89 11.60 4.92
CA TYR A 104 1.95 10.82 4.13
C TYR A 104 0.73 10.41 4.96
N ALA A 105 0.92 9.98 6.21
CA ALA A 105 -0.18 9.72 7.14
C ALA A 105 -1.08 10.95 7.33
N GLY A 106 -0.49 12.12 7.58
CA GLY A 106 -1.25 13.37 7.68
C GLY A 106 -2.05 13.71 6.42
N TYR A 107 -1.46 13.46 5.23
CA TYR A 107 -2.14 13.66 3.96
C TYR A 107 -3.33 12.69 3.77
N LEU A 108 -3.21 11.44 4.22
CA LEU A 108 -4.32 10.46 4.15
C LEU A 108 -5.49 10.89 5.03
N VAL A 109 -5.22 11.35 6.25
CA VAL A 109 -6.25 11.91 7.16
C VAL A 109 -6.94 13.11 6.52
N GLU A 110 -6.16 14.03 5.93
CA GLU A 110 -6.70 15.19 5.22
C GLU A 110 -7.62 14.78 4.06
N LEU A 111 -7.21 13.79 3.25
CA LEU A 111 -8.01 13.30 2.13
C LEU A 111 -9.29 12.60 2.60
N ALA A 112 -9.22 11.80 3.65
CA ALA A 112 -10.37 11.09 4.19
C ALA A 112 -11.49 12.04 4.63
N GLY A 113 -11.13 13.20 5.20
CA GLY A 113 -12.08 14.25 5.57
C GLY A 113 -12.57 15.11 4.39
N LYS A 114 -11.98 14.99 3.20
CA LYS A 114 -12.31 15.82 2.03
C LYS A 114 -13.02 15.07 0.92
N SER A 115 -12.59 13.85 0.61
CA SER A 115 -13.08 13.09 -0.54
C SER A 115 -12.73 11.60 -0.44
N ALA A 116 -13.76 10.79 -0.22
CA ALA A 116 -13.67 9.33 -0.32
C ALA A 116 -13.03 8.84 -1.63
N PRO A 117 -13.38 9.36 -2.82
CA PRO A 117 -12.68 9.02 -4.06
C PRO A 117 -11.17 9.22 -4.04
N MET A 118 -10.71 10.33 -3.48
CA MET A 118 -9.29 10.65 -3.41
C MET A 118 -8.57 9.73 -2.42
N PHE A 119 -9.13 9.54 -1.23
CA PHE A 119 -8.59 8.64 -0.21
C PHE A 119 -8.51 7.19 -0.71
N LEU A 120 -9.59 6.67 -1.31
CA LEU A 120 -9.65 5.28 -1.79
C LEU A 120 -8.68 5.01 -2.95
N CYS A 121 -8.29 6.04 -3.72
CA CYS A 121 -7.19 5.91 -4.67
C CYS A 121 -5.87 5.58 -3.97
N HIS A 122 -5.56 6.28 -2.88
CA HIS A 122 -4.37 6.01 -2.09
C HIS A 122 -4.44 4.64 -1.42
N PHE A 123 -5.57 4.31 -0.79
CA PHE A 123 -5.82 2.99 -0.18
C PHE A 123 -5.44 1.85 -1.15
N TYR A 124 -6.00 1.87 -2.35
CA TYR A 124 -5.72 0.84 -3.35
C TYR A 124 -4.25 0.83 -3.78
N ASN A 125 -3.65 1.99 -4.09
CA ASN A 125 -2.28 2.04 -4.60
C ASN A 125 -1.24 1.68 -3.55
N ILE A 126 -1.50 1.94 -2.26
CA ILE A 126 -0.61 1.53 -1.15
C ILE A 126 -0.55 0.01 -1.06
N TYR A 127 -1.71 -0.68 -1.02
CA TYR A 127 -1.72 -2.14 -1.01
C TYR A 127 -1.17 -2.75 -2.30
N PHE A 128 -1.52 -2.20 -3.46
CA PHE A 128 -0.96 -2.66 -4.73
C PHE A 128 0.57 -2.54 -4.76
N ALA A 129 1.12 -1.39 -4.35
CA ALA A 129 2.57 -1.19 -4.34
C ALA A 129 3.27 -2.12 -3.35
N HIS A 130 2.65 -2.42 -2.20
CA HIS A 130 3.19 -3.40 -1.25
C HIS A 130 3.22 -4.80 -1.85
N ILE A 131 2.09 -5.28 -2.36
CA ILE A 131 1.95 -6.64 -2.91
C ILE A 131 2.90 -6.86 -4.09
N SER A 132 3.11 -5.83 -4.92
CA SER A 132 4.09 -5.91 -6.02
C SER A 132 5.51 -5.59 -5.54
N GLY A 133 5.87 -4.31 -5.41
CA GLY A 133 7.25 -3.91 -5.17
C GLY A 133 7.74 -4.10 -3.73
N GLY A 134 6.87 -3.91 -2.74
CA GLY A 134 7.23 -4.06 -1.31
C GLY A 134 7.69 -5.47 -0.96
N GLN A 135 7.02 -6.48 -1.51
CA GLN A 135 7.40 -7.89 -1.38
C GLN A 135 8.80 -8.17 -1.92
N VAL A 136 9.15 -7.62 -3.09
CA VAL A 136 10.48 -7.81 -3.69
C VAL A 136 11.56 -7.18 -2.81
N ILE A 137 11.34 -5.97 -2.32
CA ILE A 137 12.28 -5.28 -1.41
C ILE A 137 12.53 -6.12 -0.16
N ALA A 138 11.45 -6.59 0.50
CA ALA A 138 11.55 -7.38 1.72
C ALA A 138 12.27 -8.72 1.48
N LYS A 139 11.99 -9.42 0.38
CA LYS A 139 12.68 -10.66 -0.02
C LYS A 139 14.18 -10.43 -0.26
N GLN A 140 14.54 -9.34 -0.94
CA GLN A 140 15.95 -9.00 -1.21
C GLN A 140 16.70 -8.62 0.06
N VAL A 141 16.08 -7.85 0.97
CA VAL A 141 16.65 -7.56 2.30
C VAL A 141 16.82 -8.84 3.11
N SER A 142 15.82 -9.71 3.11
CA SER A 142 15.88 -11.01 3.78
C SER A 142 17.06 -11.86 3.30
N LYS A 143 17.21 -12.00 1.97
CA LYS A 143 18.29 -12.73 1.31
C LYS A 143 19.67 -12.15 1.64
N LYS A 144 19.82 -10.83 1.60
CA LYS A 144 21.12 -10.15 1.79
C LYS A 144 21.52 -10.01 3.26
N LEU A 145 20.58 -9.72 4.14
CA LEU A 145 20.86 -9.23 5.50
C LEU A 145 20.28 -10.08 6.63
N LEU A 146 19.30 -10.95 6.35
CA LEU A 146 18.57 -11.72 7.38
C LEU A 146 18.68 -13.24 7.17
N GLU A 147 19.72 -13.70 6.47
CA GLU A 147 19.98 -15.14 6.23
C GLU A 147 18.78 -15.89 5.60
N GLY A 148 17.98 -15.20 4.79
CA GLY A 148 16.79 -15.77 4.16
C GLY A 148 15.57 -15.92 5.08
N ARG A 149 15.57 -15.26 6.26
CA ARG A 149 14.40 -15.22 7.16
C ARG A 149 13.19 -14.63 6.45
N GLU A 150 12.11 -15.38 6.40
CA GLU A 150 10.84 -14.86 5.92
C GLU A 150 10.24 -13.89 6.95
N LEU A 151 9.95 -12.66 6.51
CA LEU A 151 9.31 -11.62 7.31
C LEU A 151 7.79 -11.82 7.32
N GLU A 152 7.15 -11.48 8.43
CA GLU A 152 5.68 -11.50 8.49
C GLU A 152 5.08 -10.53 7.47
N PHE A 153 5.75 -9.40 7.19
CA PHE A 153 5.42 -8.41 6.16
C PHE A 153 5.22 -8.99 4.75
N CYS A 154 5.71 -10.22 4.52
CA CYS A 154 5.54 -10.94 3.25
C CYS A 154 4.38 -11.94 3.24
N ARG A 155 3.72 -12.15 4.39
CA ARG A 155 2.75 -13.23 4.58
C ARG A 155 1.33 -12.71 4.56
N TRP A 156 0.46 -13.58 4.06
CA TRP A 156 -0.97 -13.35 3.90
C TRP A 156 -1.74 -14.63 4.25
N GLU A 157 -2.91 -14.50 4.88
CA GLU A 157 -3.77 -15.65 5.18
C GLU A 157 -4.36 -16.27 3.90
N ARG A 158 -4.55 -15.45 2.86
CA ARG A 158 -5.07 -15.82 1.54
C ARG A 158 -4.17 -15.25 0.45
N ASP A 159 -4.41 -15.66 -0.80
CA ASP A 159 -3.68 -15.10 -1.94
C ASP A 159 -3.87 -13.57 -2.02
N ALA A 160 -2.77 -12.83 -1.93
CA ALA A 160 -2.81 -11.37 -1.87
C ALA A 160 -3.35 -10.73 -3.16
N LEU A 161 -3.13 -11.36 -4.32
CA LEU A 161 -3.63 -10.85 -5.60
C LEU A 161 -5.14 -11.04 -5.71
N GLU A 162 -5.68 -12.16 -5.19
CA GLU A 162 -7.12 -12.35 -5.04
C GLU A 162 -7.72 -11.31 -4.09
N LEU A 163 -7.13 -11.09 -2.91
CA LEU A 163 -7.60 -10.08 -1.96
C LEU A 163 -7.58 -8.67 -2.57
N LEU A 164 -6.52 -8.32 -3.31
CA LEU A 164 -6.41 -7.03 -3.99
C LEU A 164 -7.44 -6.89 -5.14
N LYS A 165 -7.72 -7.98 -5.85
CA LYS A 165 -8.78 -8.01 -6.85
C LYS A 165 -10.15 -7.77 -6.21
N ASP A 166 -10.44 -8.40 -5.06
CA ASP A 166 -11.69 -8.18 -4.33
C ASP A 166 -11.84 -6.71 -3.90
N VAL A 167 -10.77 -6.09 -3.40
CA VAL A 167 -10.73 -4.65 -3.07
C VAL A 167 -11.00 -3.78 -4.29
N ARG A 168 -10.43 -4.12 -5.45
CA ARG A 168 -10.68 -3.40 -6.69
C ARG A 168 -12.13 -3.53 -7.14
N ASP A 169 -12.70 -4.73 -7.10
CA ASP A 169 -14.08 -4.94 -7.52
C ASP A 169 -15.04 -4.17 -6.60
N LYS A 170 -14.77 -4.10 -5.30
CA LYS A 170 -15.47 -3.21 -4.36
C LYS A 170 -15.31 -1.73 -4.72
N LEU A 171 -14.09 -1.28 -5.07
CA LEU A 171 -13.85 0.11 -5.51
C LEU A 171 -14.62 0.46 -6.79
N ASN A 172 -14.64 -0.47 -7.76
CA ASN A 172 -15.43 -0.32 -8.98
C ASN A 172 -16.91 -0.20 -8.63
N ASN A 173 -17.42 -1.07 -7.75
CA ASN A 173 -18.80 -1.04 -7.32
C ASN A 173 -19.15 0.27 -6.60
N VAL A 174 -18.33 0.76 -5.66
CA VAL A 174 -18.56 2.07 -5.01
C VAL A 174 -18.53 3.23 -6.04
N GLY A 175 -17.77 3.08 -7.12
CA GLY A 175 -17.75 4.04 -8.23
C GLY A 175 -18.87 3.86 -9.28
N GLU A 176 -19.59 2.73 -9.31
CA GLU A 176 -20.53 2.35 -10.38
C GLU A 176 -21.96 1.94 -9.93
N VAL A 177 -22.17 1.39 -8.74
CA VAL A 177 -23.40 0.69 -8.27
C VAL A 177 -24.06 1.53 -7.17
N ASN A 178 -25.28 2.07 -7.32
CA ASN A 178 -26.62 1.47 -7.55
C ASN A 178 -27.26 0.85 -6.29
N THR A 179 -27.69 1.68 -5.34
CA THR A 179 -28.71 1.32 -4.35
C THR A 179 -29.88 2.29 -4.42
N MET A 180 -30.79 2.09 -5.39
CA MET A 180 -32.14 2.71 -5.53
C MET A 180 -32.29 4.25 -5.40
N ASP A 181 -31.25 4.98 -5.03
CA ASP A 181 -31.15 6.42 -4.79
C ASP A 181 -29.79 6.88 -5.37
N ASP A 182 -29.85 7.50 -6.55
CA ASP A 182 -28.96 8.46 -7.22
C ASP A 182 -27.55 8.83 -6.67
N HIS A 183 -26.70 7.88 -6.27
CA HIS A 183 -25.32 8.18 -5.84
C HIS A 183 -24.25 7.38 -6.61
N HIS A 184 -24.10 7.65 -7.90
CA HIS A 184 -22.84 7.37 -8.61
C HIS A 184 -21.80 8.43 -8.25
N TRP A 185 -20.52 8.07 -8.12
CA TRP A 185 -19.48 9.09 -8.13
C TRP A 185 -19.59 9.90 -9.43
N PRO A 186 -19.79 11.23 -9.33
CA PRO A 186 -19.76 12.09 -10.49
C PRO A 186 -18.44 11.90 -11.26
N GLN A 187 -18.48 12.16 -12.57
CA GLN A 187 -17.28 12.03 -13.39
C GLN A 187 -16.09 12.84 -12.83
N ASP A 188 -16.37 13.99 -12.23
CA ASP A 188 -15.35 14.82 -11.58
C ASP A 188 -14.69 14.13 -10.38
N ASP A 189 -15.44 13.35 -9.61
CA ASP A 189 -14.89 12.60 -8.46
C ASP A 189 -14.07 11.40 -8.92
N LYS A 190 -14.49 10.73 -10.00
CA LYS A 190 -13.66 9.72 -10.69
C LYS A 190 -12.35 10.34 -11.19
N ASN A 191 -12.42 11.54 -11.78
CA ASN A 191 -11.24 12.26 -12.24
C ASN A 191 -10.32 12.68 -11.08
N LYS A 192 -10.87 13.10 -9.94
CA LYS A 192 -10.10 13.42 -8.73
C LYS A 192 -9.39 12.18 -8.19
N CYS A 193 -10.09 11.04 -8.10
CA CYS A 193 -9.49 9.76 -7.74
C CYS A 193 -8.27 9.46 -8.62
N LEU A 194 -8.41 9.48 -9.94
CA LEU A 194 -7.31 9.18 -10.86
C LEU A 194 -6.10 10.13 -10.73
N ARG A 195 -6.33 11.41 -10.40
CA ARG A 195 -5.25 12.40 -10.23
C ARG A 195 -4.38 12.15 -8.99
N GLU A 196 -4.90 11.42 -8.00
CA GLU A 196 -4.16 11.09 -6.77
C GLU A 196 -3.15 9.95 -6.96
N ALA A 197 -3.33 9.10 -7.96
CA ALA A 197 -2.46 7.93 -8.18
C ALA A 197 -0.96 8.32 -8.28
N THR A 198 -0.64 9.37 -9.03
CA THR A 198 0.75 9.85 -9.16
C THR A 198 1.33 10.32 -7.83
N LYS A 199 0.52 10.95 -6.97
CA LYS A 199 0.97 11.37 -5.63
C LYS A 199 1.21 10.17 -4.73
N ALA A 200 0.34 9.15 -4.80
CA ALA A 200 0.51 7.91 -4.05
C ALA A 200 1.88 7.27 -4.33
N PHE A 201 2.23 7.07 -5.61
CA PHE A 201 3.53 6.53 -6.00
C PHE A 201 4.71 7.42 -5.61
N ARG A 202 4.55 8.75 -5.66
CA ARG A 202 5.60 9.68 -5.21
C ARG A 202 5.88 9.51 -3.72
N PHE A 203 4.85 9.52 -2.88
CA PHE A 203 5.01 9.41 -1.42
C PHE A 203 5.53 8.02 -1.01
N LEU A 204 5.02 6.95 -1.63
CA LEU A 204 5.55 5.61 -1.44
C LEU A 204 7.02 5.52 -1.86
N GLY A 205 7.41 6.18 -2.96
CA GLY A 205 8.80 6.24 -3.40
C GLY A 205 9.72 6.97 -2.42
N GLU A 206 9.22 7.96 -1.67
CA GLU A 206 9.98 8.61 -0.60
C GLU A 206 10.21 7.68 0.60
N ILE A 207 9.20 6.87 0.96
CA ILE A 207 9.31 5.87 2.03
C ILE A 207 10.23 4.72 1.61
N ILE A 208 10.09 4.19 0.39
CA ILE A 208 10.95 3.12 -0.14
C ILE A 208 12.42 3.53 -0.14
N ARG A 209 12.74 4.79 -0.43
CA ARG A 209 14.12 5.29 -0.38
C ARG A 209 14.77 5.14 0.99
N LEU A 210 14.01 5.08 2.07
CA LEU A 210 14.55 4.83 3.41
C LEU A 210 15.26 3.47 3.47
N SER A 211 14.84 2.48 2.69
CA SER A 211 15.37 1.10 2.75
C SER A 211 16.87 0.98 2.43
N ILE A 212 17.46 2.00 1.80
CA ILE A 212 18.88 2.05 1.39
C ILE A 212 19.70 3.14 2.12
N LEU A 213 19.05 3.94 2.96
CA LEU A 213 19.71 5.02 3.69
C LEU A 213 20.38 4.51 4.96
#